data_AF-A0A318KY46-F1
#
_entry.id   AF-A0A318KY46-F1
#
_cell.length_a   1.000
_cell.length_b   1.000
_cell.length_c   1.000
_cell.angle_alpha   90.00
_cell.angle_beta   90.00
_cell.angle_gamma   90.00
#
_symmetry.space_group_name_H-M   'P 1'
#
loop_
_entity.id
_entity.type
_entity.pdbx_description
1 polymer ?
#
loop_
_entity_poly.entity_id
_entity_poly.type
_entity_poly.pdbx_seq_one_letter_code
_entity_poly.pdbx_strand_id
1 'polypeptide(L)'
;MAEEIVISNKNKIRVGRLIRIYQKEMGITLFDLIENVCSRQVATNFNKDIPAKNDEFYLGALAKLGFNYNYRHDMDDYILNQCRLLRDAVEWYDTKMMEKICYETIKRLEPYRKYIIEYEYIRAFEMIYRYHFISINVEKEIDHFVNTMKYLSQDIVDVLTDIIFKYCFKFYGFFEGSKYFDKSNEIFKLLDLSHSNYSVNQLNYAVYLLCLKYHFDCLEILSKIEHEYSSKHNYNGLLNVYIRIFWLIGNIQEKSIVKYEEKFNRLVETCEGPINSNLVMKCMFNLAIRYFEGGDYITSKKYFLKTLHDENFYVQSAICLKYIIFNENDFSFDFKLKPLDECAVITDREKVFYSYYNLKSSVVNIKELVNYIDSFVFPALGSHDSFYYIVFINEIKSLMEKVEKNNKSCRRKLMRVLDKFRNM
;
A
#
# COMPACT_ATOMS: atom_id res chain seq x y z
N MET A 1 37.10 24.74 32.76
CA MET A 1 35.84 24.11 33.20
C MET A 1 35.38 23.24 32.05
N ALA A 2 35.35 21.92 32.23
CA ALA A 2 34.73 21.05 31.24
C ALA A 2 33.23 21.33 31.28
N GLU A 3 32.62 21.64 30.13
CA GLU A 3 31.16 21.70 30.04
C GLU A 3 30.60 20.35 30.50
N GLU A 4 29.73 20.38 31.51
CA GLU A 4 29.05 19.19 31.99
C GLU A 4 28.15 18.71 30.85
N ILE A 5 28.51 17.57 30.26
CA ILE A 5 27.78 17.00 29.13
C ILE A 5 26.47 16.43 29.69
N VAL A 6 25.37 17.17 29.52
CA VAL A 6 24.04 16.82 30.06
C VAL A 6 23.03 16.62 28.92
N ILE A 7 22.14 15.63 29.07
CA ILE A 7 21.02 15.39 28.15
C ILE A 7 20.03 16.57 28.27
N SER A 8 19.78 17.25 27.15
CA SER A 8 18.80 18.34 27.11
C SER A 8 17.41 17.88 27.55
N ASN A 9 16.60 18.77 28.14
CA ASN A 9 15.23 18.43 28.57
C ASN A 9 14.37 17.89 27.42
N LYS A 10 14.55 18.42 26.20
CA LYS A 10 13.89 17.91 24.99
C LYS A 10 14.28 16.45 24.72
N ASN A 11 15.56 16.13 24.79
CA ASN A 11 16.06 14.77 24.57
C ASN A 11 15.69 13.83 25.73
N LYS A 12 15.62 14.30 26.97
CA LYS A 12 15.12 13.55 28.12
C LYS A 12 13.68 13.06 27.91
N ILE A 13 12.81 13.91 27.37
CA ILE A 13 11.43 13.52 27.04
C ILE A 13 11.43 12.46 25.94
N ARG A 14 12.17 12.70 24.85
CA ARG A 14 12.30 11.77 23.71
C ARG A 14 12.81 10.39 24.16
N VAL A 15 13.96 10.36 24.81
CA VAL A 15 14.61 9.16 25.33
C VAL A 15 13.71 8.46 26.35
N GLY A 16 13.09 9.21 27.26
CA GLY A 16 12.20 8.63 28.26
C GLY A 16 10.97 7.93 27.66
N ARG A 17 10.40 8.47 26.58
CA ARG A 17 9.32 7.84 25.83
C ARG A 17 9.79 6.56 25.14
N LEU A 18 10.95 6.58 24.49
CA LEU A 18 11.53 5.41 23.85
C LEU A 18 11.80 4.29 24.87
N ILE A 19 12.38 4.62 26.02
CA ILE A 19 12.59 3.69 27.14
C ILE A 19 11.28 2.98 27.50
N ARG A 20 10.16 3.69 27.67
CA ARG A 20 8.87 3.08 28.03
C ARG A 20 8.33 2.14 26.95
N ILE A 21 8.60 2.44 25.69
CA ILE A 21 8.14 1.63 24.56
C ILE A 21 8.95 0.34 24.50
N TYR A 22 10.27 0.43 24.53
CA TYR A 22 11.15 -0.75 24.57
C TYR A 22 10.94 -1.60 25.81
N GLN A 23 10.71 -0.97 26.96
CA GLN A 23 10.35 -1.66 28.19
C GLN A 23 9.10 -2.56 28.01
N LYS A 24 8.06 -2.04 27.34
CA LYS A 24 6.85 -2.82 27.03
C LYS A 24 7.11 -3.92 26.01
N GLU A 25 7.85 -3.62 24.93
CA GLU A 25 8.19 -4.58 23.88
C GLU A 25 9.01 -5.76 24.42
N MET A 26 9.89 -5.51 25.39
CA MET A 26 10.71 -6.52 26.06
C MET A 26 9.99 -7.21 27.23
N GLY A 27 8.77 -6.83 27.57
CA GLY A 27 8.01 -7.41 28.68
C GLY A 27 8.59 -7.11 30.07
N ILE A 28 9.42 -6.06 30.19
CA ILE A 28 10.07 -5.68 31.44
C ILE A 28 9.11 -4.83 32.28
N THR A 29 9.01 -5.09 33.58
CA THR A 29 8.14 -4.25 34.43
C THR A 29 8.80 -2.91 34.70
N LEU A 30 7.99 -1.88 34.98
CA LEU A 30 8.56 -0.56 35.31
C LEU A 30 9.40 -0.65 36.59
N PHE A 31 9.03 -1.54 37.51
CA PHE A 31 9.76 -1.78 38.75
C PHE A 31 11.17 -2.32 38.45
N ASP A 32 11.28 -3.35 37.61
CA ASP A 32 12.58 -3.93 37.23
C ASP A 32 13.48 -2.90 36.53
N LEU A 33 12.88 -1.98 35.76
CA LEU A 33 13.59 -0.90 35.11
C LEU A 33 14.12 0.14 36.13
N ILE A 34 13.31 0.54 37.11
CA ILE A 34 13.64 1.62 38.06
C ILE A 34 14.35 1.14 39.34
N GLU A 35 14.34 -0.16 39.63
CA GLU A 35 14.95 -0.73 40.83
C GLU A 35 16.45 -0.38 40.87
N ASN A 36 16.88 0.25 41.96
CA ASN A 36 18.23 0.80 42.16
C ASN A 36 18.65 1.92 41.19
N VAL A 37 17.72 2.47 40.40
CA VAL A 37 17.98 3.55 39.43
C VAL A 37 17.32 4.87 39.85
N CYS A 38 16.12 4.85 40.44
CA CYS A 38 15.47 6.09 40.93
C CYS A 38 14.43 5.87 42.04
N SER A 39 13.94 6.98 42.61
CA SER A 39 12.85 6.98 43.59
C SER A 39 11.49 6.80 42.93
N ARG A 40 10.49 6.30 43.67
CA ARG A 40 9.09 6.16 43.19
C ARG A 40 8.49 7.46 42.64
N GLN A 41 8.90 8.61 43.19
CA GLN A 41 8.44 9.91 42.72
C GLN A 41 8.96 10.24 41.31
N VAL A 42 10.23 9.92 41.04
CA VAL A 42 10.85 10.08 39.71
C VAL A 42 10.18 9.16 38.70
N ALA A 43 9.87 7.91 39.07
CA ALA A 43 9.13 7.00 38.21
C ALA A 43 7.70 7.47 37.87
N THR A 44 7.02 8.09 38.84
CA THR A 44 5.69 8.69 38.61
C THR A 44 5.77 9.88 37.66
N ASN A 45 6.76 10.76 37.83
CA ASN A 45 7.00 11.90 36.96
C ASN A 45 7.41 11.47 35.54
N PHE A 46 8.21 10.40 35.44
CA PHE A 46 8.61 9.80 34.18
C PHE A 46 7.41 9.35 33.35
N ASN A 47 6.40 8.73 33.96
CA ASN A 47 5.16 8.34 33.26
C ASN A 47 4.33 9.54 32.77
N LYS A 48 4.54 10.73 33.34
CA LYS A 48 3.86 11.98 32.95
C LYS A 48 4.69 12.85 31.99
N ASP A 49 5.75 12.31 31.41
CA ASP A 49 6.68 13.05 30.53
C ASP A 49 7.35 14.27 31.19
N ILE A 50 7.47 14.25 32.51
CA ILE A 50 8.19 15.28 33.26
C ILE A 50 9.67 14.88 33.31
N PRO A 51 10.61 15.68 32.74
CA PRO A 51 12.03 15.33 32.71
C PRO A 51 12.59 15.16 34.13
N ALA A 52 13.34 14.08 34.36
CA ALA A 52 14.12 13.97 35.57
C ALA A 52 15.30 14.94 35.53
N LYS A 53 15.65 15.54 36.68
CA LYS A 53 16.79 16.47 36.75
C LYS A 53 18.11 15.78 36.39
N ASN A 54 18.33 14.56 36.89
CA ASN A 54 19.56 13.80 36.73
C ASN A 54 19.51 12.88 35.48
N ASP A 55 20.60 12.84 34.73
CA ASP A 55 20.81 11.97 33.56
C ASP A 55 21.00 10.50 33.93
N GLU A 56 21.56 10.21 35.12
CA GLU A 56 21.84 8.85 35.60
C GLU A 56 20.62 7.94 35.52
N PHE A 57 19.43 8.49 35.75
CA PHE A 57 18.18 7.75 35.59
C PHE A 57 18.00 7.23 34.16
N TYR A 58 18.20 8.09 33.16
CA TYR A 58 18.06 7.73 31.75
C TYR A 58 19.15 6.75 31.34
N LEU A 59 20.40 6.98 31.77
CA LEU A 59 21.52 6.10 31.46
C LEU A 59 21.33 4.70 32.07
N GLY A 60 20.92 4.60 33.34
CA GLY A 60 20.67 3.34 34.01
C GLY A 60 19.50 2.56 33.38
N ALA A 61 18.42 3.26 33.01
CA ALA A 61 17.29 2.64 32.33
C ALA A 61 17.66 2.14 30.91
N LEU A 62 18.44 2.93 30.16
CA LEU A 62 18.94 2.52 28.83
C LEU A 62 19.85 1.28 28.94
N ALA A 63 20.76 1.25 29.91
CA ALA A 63 21.66 0.12 30.10
C ALA A 63 20.91 -1.20 30.35
N LYS A 64 19.82 -1.18 31.14
CA LYS A 64 18.96 -2.34 31.35
C LYS A 64 18.23 -2.81 30.08
N LEU A 65 17.98 -1.90 29.14
CA LEU A 65 17.40 -2.21 27.83
C LEU A 65 18.47 -2.54 26.77
N GLY A 66 19.76 -2.54 27.13
CA GLY A 66 20.86 -2.79 26.20
C GLY A 66 21.25 -1.61 25.32
N PHE A 67 20.83 -0.39 25.66
CA PHE A 67 21.10 0.83 24.91
C PHE A 67 21.97 1.83 25.68
N ASN A 68 22.47 2.82 24.95
CA ASN A 68 23.20 3.99 25.46
C ASN A 68 22.62 5.29 24.87
N TYR A 69 23.02 6.42 25.44
CA TYR A 69 22.78 7.74 24.85
C TYR A 69 24.04 8.25 24.14
N ASN A 70 23.91 8.75 22.92
CA ASN A 70 25.02 9.36 22.19
C ASN A 70 25.08 10.85 22.51
N TYR A 71 26.07 11.24 23.32
CA TYR A 71 26.32 12.65 23.65
C TYR A 71 27.05 13.43 22.56
N ARG A 72 27.67 12.74 21.60
CA ARG A 72 28.48 13.38 20.55
C ARG A 72 27.63 13.93 19.43
N HIS A 73 26.44 13.34 19.21
CA HIS A 73 25.53 13.74 18.13
C HIS A 73 26.22 13.79 16.75
N ASP A 74 27.26 12.99 16.56
CA ASP A 74 28.19 13.02 15.42
C ASP A 74 27.56 12.54 14.10
N MET A 75 26.41 11.88 14.19
CA MET A 75 25.66 11.37 13.04
C MET A 75 24.38 12.15 12.74
N ASP A 76 23.98 13.14 13.55
CA ASP A 76 22.69 13.81 13.43
C ASP A 76 22.52 14.48 12.05
N ASP A 77 23.50 15.28 11.61
CA ASP A 77 23.46 15.96 10.31
C ASP A 77 23.44 14.98 9.13
N TYR A 78 24.20 13.89 9.25
CA TYR A 78 24.20 12.84 8.23
C TYR A 78 22.81 12.19 8.13
N ILE A 79 22.23 11.79 9.26
CA ILE A 79 20.91 11.16 9.33
C ILE A 79 19.85 12.08 8.73
N LEU A 80 19.82 13.35 9.15
CA LEU A 80 18.84 14.33 8.66
C LEU A 80 18.96 14.50 7.14
N ASN A 81 20.18 14.59 6.60
CA ASN A 81 20.36 14.68 5.16
C ASN A 81 19.93 13.40 4.43
N GLN A 82 20.18 12.20 4.97
CA GLN A 82 19.71 10.95 4.37
C GLN A 82 18.18 10.84 4.40
N CYS A 83 17.52 11.29 5.47
CA CYS A 83 16.06 11.31 5.56
C CYS A 83 15.47 12.22 4.46
N ARG A 84 16.03 13.43 4.28
CA ARG A 84 15.61 14.35 3.22
C ARG A 84 15.82 13.77 1.83
N LEU A 85 17.00 13.22 1.55
CA LEU A 85 17.29 12.58 0.26
C LEU A 85 16.37 11.39 -0.01
N LEU A 86 16.03 10.60 1.02
CA LEU A 86 15.12 9.48 0.88
C LEU A 86 13.69 9.95 0.56
N ARG A 87 13.22 10.98 1.27
CA ARG A 87 11.91 11.59 1.01
C ARG A 87 11.81 12.14 -0.42
N ASP A 88 12.85 12.81 -0.90
CA ASP A 88 12.94 13.25 -2.29
C ASP A 88 12.91 12.04 -3.24
N ALA A 89 13.70 11.00 -3.00
CA ALA A 89 13.70 9.79 -3.84
C ALA A 89 12.32 9.11 -3.91
N VAL A 90 11.58 9.08 -2.79
CA VAL A 90 10.20 8.56 -2.74
C VAL A 90 9.24 9.44 -3.54
N GLU A 91 9.36 10.77 -3.43
CA GLU A 91 8.54 11.76 -4.15
C GLU A 91 8.68 11.61 -5.68
N TRP A 92 9.89 11.33 -6.15
CA TRP A 92 10.22 11.16 -7.57
C TRP A 92 10.08 9.71 -8.06
N TYR A 93 9.72 8.78 -7.17
CA TYR A 93 9.65 7.34 -7.42
C TYR A 93 10.99 6.77 -7.96
N ASP A 94 12.11 7.27 -7.46
CA ASP A 94 13.45 6.78 -7.81
C ASP A 94 13.83 5.59 -6.92
N THR A 95 13.35 4.41 -7.30
CA THR A 95 13.54 3.18 -6.53
C THR A 95 15.01 2.80 -6.37
N LYS A 96 15.88 3.14 -7.33
CA LYS A 96 17.33 2.86 -7.24
C LYS A 96 17.99 3.74 -6.19
N MET A 97 17.66 5.03 -6.17
CA MET A 97 18.18 5.96 -5.17
C MET A 97 17.64 5.63 -3.78
N MET A 98 16.35 5.28 -3.66
CA MET A 98 15.76 4.81 -2.41
C MET A 98 16.53 3.60 -1.84
N GLU A 99 16.78 2.58 -2.66
CA GLU A 99 17.49 1.37 -2.25
C GLU A 99 18.91 1.69 -1.76
N LYS A 100 19.64 2.50 -2.55
CA LYS A 100 20.99 2.93 -2.24
C LYS A 100 21.06 3.68 -0.91
N ILE A 101 20.18 4.67 -0.72
CA ILE A 101 20.13 5.49 0.50
C ILE A 101 19.90 4.59 1.72
N CYS A 102 18.91 3.69 1.65
CA CYS A 102 18.61 2.81 2.78
C CYS A 102 19.81 1.92 3.12
N TYR A 103 20.39 1.25 2.12
CA TYR A 103 21.50 0.33 2.32
C TYR A 103 22.75 1.03 2.88
N GLU A 104 23.15 2.17 2.29
CA GLU A 104 24.32 2.92 2.73
C GLU A 104 24.13 3.50 4.13
N THR A 105 22.93 4.01 4.43
CA THR A 105 22.61 4.60 5.73
C THR A 105 22.61 3.55 6.84
N ILE A 106 21.95 2.41 6.63
CA ILE A 106 21.96 1.29 7.59
C ILE A 106 23.41 0.86 7.86
N LYS A 107 24.19 0.60 6.80
CA LYS A 107 25.58 0.17 6.94
C LYS A 107 26.43 1.17 7.71
N ARG A 108 26.25 2.48 7.47
CA ARG A 108 27.04 3.53 8.13
C ARG A 108 26.63 3.75 9.59
N LEU A 109 25.36 3.55 9.91
CA LEU A 109 24.84 3.68 11.27
C LEU A 109 25.06 2.42 12.13
N GLU A 110 25.42 1.27 11.53
CA GLU A 110 25.64 0.01 12.24
C GLU A 110 26.53 0.14 13.50
N PRO A 111 27.67 0.87 13.49
CA PRO A 111 28.50 1.05 14.70
C PRO A 111 27.79 1.80 15.84
N TYR A 112 26.71 2.52 15.53
CA TYR A 112 25.89 3.32 16.43
C TYR A 112 24.62 2.60 16.88
N ARG A 113 24.38 1.34 16.47
CA ARG A 113 23.17 0.57 16.80
C ARG A 113 22.87 0.47 18.30
N LYS A 114 23.90 0.56 19.14
CA LYS A 114 23.76 0.57 20.61
C LYS A 114 23.16 1.87 21.17
N TYR A 115 23.08 2.94 20.40
CA TYR A 115 22.51 4.21 20.84
C TYR A 115 21.03 4.29 20.45
N ILE A 116 20.16 4.59 21.41
CA ILE A 116 18.72 4.43 21.23
C ILE A 116 18.13 5.31 20.12
N ILE A 117 18.68 6.50 19.88
CA ILE A 117 18.15 7.42 18.85
C ILE A 117 18.54 6.92 17.45
N GLU A 118 19.81 6.57 17.26
CA GLU A 118 20.33 6.02 16.02
C GLU A 118 19.70 4.66 15.71
N TYR A 119 19.44 3.86 16.74
CA TYR A 119 18.71 2.60 16.62
C TYR A 119 17.31 2.79 16.01
N GLU A 120 16.56 3.81 16.42
CA GLU A 120 15.25 4.12 15.82
C GLU A 120 15.36 4.45 14.33
N TYR A 121 16.37 5.24 13.94
CA TYR A 121 16.59 5.55 12.53
C TYR A 121 17.01 4.31 11.75
N ILE A 122 17.89 3.46 12.29
CA ILE A 122 18.25 2.19 11.66
C ILE A 122 17.01 1.33 11.44
N ARG A 123 16.14 1.19 12.44
CA ARG A 123 14.86 0.45 12.31
C ARG A 123 13.96 1.05 11.22
N ALA A 124 13.88 2.38 11.14
CA ALA A 124 13.07 3.06 10.13
C ALA A 124 13.60 2.76 8.72
N PHE A 125 14.90 2.93 8.47
CA PHE A 125 15.52 2.60 7.18
C PHE A 125 15.42 1.10 6.86
N GLU A 126 15.57 0.21 7.85
CA GLU A 126 15.39 -1.24 7.65
C GLU A 126 13.94 -1.58 7.28
N MET A 127 12.95 -0.98 7.93
CA MET A 127 11.53 -1.17 7.59
C MET A 127 11.26 -0.71 6.15
N ILE A 128 11.74 0.48 5.78
CA ILE A 128 11.59 1.04 4.44
C ILE A 128 12.22 0.10 3.40
N TYR A 129 13.45 -0.36 3.66
CA TYR A 129 14.17 -1.28 2.79
C TYR A 129 13.43 -2.63 2.63
N ARG A 130 13.02 -3.23 3.75
CA ARG A 130 12.31 -4.52 3.76
C ARG A 130 10.95 -4.44 3.04
N TYR A 131 10.22 -3.35 3.22
CA TYR A 131 8.91 -3.16 2.59
C TYR A 131 9.01 -3.02 1.07
N HIS A 132 9.92 -2.17 0.58
CA HIS A 132 10.03 -1.89 -0.85
C HIS A 132 10.80 -2.94 -1.65
N PHE A 133 11.83 -3.55 -1.08
CA PHE A 133 12.81 -4.32 -1.87
C PHE A 133 12.86 -5.82 -1.51
N ILE A 134 12.52 -6.20 -0.27
CA ILE A 134 12.55 -7.61 0.15
C ILE A 134 11.14 -8.22 0.22
N SER A 135 10.08 -7.40 0.27
CA SER A 135 8.68 -7.84 0.39
C SER A 135 8.40 -8.70 1.64
N ILE A 136 9.09 -8.42 2.75
CA ILE A 136 8.87 -9.12 4.03
C ILE A 136 7.72 -8.48 4.81
N ASN A 137 7.00 -9.28 5.60
CA ASN A 137 5.99 -8.76 6.52
C ASN A 137 6.65 -7.83 7.58
N VAL A 138 6.24 -6.56 7.58
CA VAL A 138 6.72 -5.52 8.50
C VAL A 138 5.71 -5.16 9.61
N GLU A 139 4.68 -5.99 9.85
CA GLU A 139 3.59 -5.70 10.81
C GLU A 139 4.09 -5.24 12.19
N LYS A 140 5.11 -5.91 12.73
CA LYS A 140 5.70 -5.55 14.03
C LYS A 140 6.32 -4.15 14.04
N GLU A 141 6.94 -3.75 12.92
CA GLU A 141 7.50 -2.41 12.78
C GLU A 141 6.40 -1.35 12.62
N ILE A 142 5.28 -1.71 11.98
CA ILE A 142 4.11 -0.82 11.87
C ILE A 142 3.59 -0.47 13.27
N ASP A 143 3.34 -1.48 14.11
CA ASP A 143 2.82 -1.27 15.46
C ASP A 143 3.78 -0.41 16.31
N HIS A 144 5.08 -0.59 16.12
CA HIS A 144 6.11 0.25 16.74
C HIS A 144 6.03 1.70 16.25
N PHE A 145 6.12 1.94 14.93
CA PHE A 145 6.23 3.28 14.37
C PHE A 145 4.96 4.11 14.44
N VAL A 146 3.77 3.48 14.45
CA VAL A 146 2.52 4.19 14.76
C VAL A 146 2.60 4.91 16.12
N ASN A 147 3.38 4.38 17.06
CA ASN A 147 3.55 4.95 18.39
C ASN A 147 4.80 5.83 18.56
N THR A 148 5.86 5.61 17.77
CA THR A 148 7.17 6.27 17.94
C THR A 148 7.52 7.31 16.89
N MET A 149 6.98 7.24 15.67
CA MET A 149 7.54 8.00 14.53
C MET A 149 7.55 9.51 14.75
N LYS A 150 6.60 10.07 15.53
CA LYS A 150 6.55 11.49 15.91
C LYS A 150 7.80 12.03 16.63
N TYR A 151 8.71 11.15 17.03
CA TYR A 151 10.00 11.49 17.64
C TYR A 151 11.16 11.55 16.65
N LEU A 152 10.93 11.20 15.38
CA LEU A 152 11.91 11.24 14.32
C LEU A 152 11.82 12.57 13.55
N SER A 153 12.74 12.77 12.60
CA SER A 153 12.65 13.92 11.69
C SER A 153 11.38 13.85 10.84
N GLN A 154 10.79 15.01 10.51
CA GLN A 154 9.59 15.05 9.68
C GLN A 154 9.80 14.34 8.33
N ASP A 155 11.01 14.42 7.76
CA ASP A 155 11.28 13.80 6.47
C ASP A 155 11.16 12.27 6.50
N ILE A 156 11.61 11.60 7.57
CA ILE A 156 11.43 10.14 7.69
C ILE A 156 10.01 9.78 8.12
N VAL A 157 9.35 10.63 8.92
CA VAL A 157 7.93 10.47 9.29
C VAL A 157 7.05 10.48 8.05
N ASP A 158 7.32 11.38 7.11
CA ASP A 158 6.59 11.46 5.85
C ASP A 158 6.67 10.13 5.07
N VAL A 159 7.87 9.53 4.99
CA VAL A 159 8.09 8.25 4.30
C VAL A 159 7.48 7.07 5.06
N LEU A 160 7.64 7.01 6.39
CA LEU A 160 7.04 5.96 7.22
C LEU A 160 5.51 5.99 7.13
N THR A 161 4.92 7.19 7.12
CA THR A 161 3.48 7.39 6.98
C THR A 161 2.96 6.79 5.67
N ASP A 162 3.67 7.01 4.56
CA ASP A 162 3.33 6.40 3.27
C ASP A 162 3.36 4.86 3.32
N ILE A 163 4.40 4.30 3.93
CA ILE A 163 4.56 2.84 4.04
C ILE A 163 3.48 2.25 4.95
N ILE A 164 3.23 2.87 6.10
CA ILE A 164 2.20 2.41 7.05
C ILE A 164 0.83 2.43 6.36
N PHE A 165 0.52 3.51 5.65
CA PHE A 165 -0.72 3.62 4.89
C PHE A 165 -0.86 2.49 3.87
N LYS A 166 0.14 2.31 2.99
CA LYS A 166 0.13 1.30 1.94
C LYS A 166 0.08 -0.13 2.50
N TYR A 167 0.79 -0.40 3.59
CA TYR A 167 0.77 -1.70 4.27
C TYR A 167 -0.64 -2.00 4.79
N CYS A 168 -1.23 -1.10 5.58
CA CYS A 168 -2.58 -1.31 6.12
C CYS A 168 -3.61 -1.46 4.99
N PHE A 169 -3.51 -0.61 3.95
CA PHE A 169 -4.39 -0.69 2.80
C PHE A 169 -4.29 -2.05 2.08
N LYS A 170 -3.08 -2.58 1.91
CA LYS A 170 -2.84 -3.87 1.24
C LYS A 170 -3.25 -5.08 2.07
N PHE A 171 -2.92 -5.11 3.36
CA PHE A 171 -3.00 -6.32 4.18
C PHE A 171 -4.20 -6.37 5.12
N TYR A 172 -4.64 -5.23 5.63
CA TYR A 172 -5.86 -5.14 6.45
C TYR A 172 -7.08 -4.80 5.58
N GLY A 173 -6.84 -4.09 4.47
CA GLY A 173 -7.92 -3.56 3.64
C GLY A 173 -8.58 -2.35 4.29
N PHE A 174 -9.20 -1.52 3.46
CA PHE A 174 -9.96 -0.37 3.92
C PHE A 174 -11.24 -0.21 3.09
N PHE A 175 -12.15 -1.16 3.33
CA PHE A 175 -13.48 -1.20 2.74
C PHE A 175 -14.47 -1.41 3.88
N GLU A 176 -15.54 -0.63 3.89
CA GLU A 176 -16.60 -0.72 4.89
C GLU A 176 -17.12 -2.17 4.98
N GLY A 177 -17.20 -2.71 6.21
CA GLY A 177 -17.58 -4.11 6.44
C GLY A 177 -16.43 -5.13 6.41
N SER A 178 -15.18 -4.72 6.12
CA SER A 178 -14.03 -5.63 6.28
C SER A 178 -13.75 -5.94 7.75
N LYS A 179 -13.24 -7.15 8.03
CA LYS A 179 -12.83 -7.58 9.38
C LYS A 179 -11.85 -6.61 10.05
N TYR A 180 -11.02 -5.93 9.26
CA TYR A 180 -9.96 -5.04 9.75
C TYR A 180 -10.23 -3.56 9.46
N PHE A 181 -11.44 -3.20 9.03
CA PHE A 181 -11.78 -1.82 8.66
C PHE A 181 -11.52 -0.86 9.82
N ASP A 182 -12.02 -1.19 11.01
CA ASP A 182 -11.85 -0.35 12.20
C ASP A 182 -10.39 -0.20 12.58
N LYS A 183 -9.61 -1.29 12.56
CA LYS A 183 -8.15 -1.26 12.82
C LYS A 183 -7.44 -0.32 11.84
N SER A 184 -7.71 -0.46 10.55
CA SER A 184 -7.14 0.43 9.51
C SER A 184 -7.57 1.88 9.71
N ASN A 185 -8.85 2.13 10.04
CA ASN A 185 -9.37 3.47 10.24
C ASN A 185 -8.73 4.17 11.44
N GLU A 186 -8.53 3.45 12.53
CA GLU A 186 -7.84 3.97 13.72
C GLU A 186 -6.40 4.36 13.39
N ILE A 187 -5.67 3.51 12.67
CA ILE A 187 -4.31 3.82 12.22
C ILE A 187 -4.31 5.06 11.31
N PHE A 188 -5.21 5.13 10.33
CA PHE A 188 -5.27 6.26 9.40
C PHE A 188 -5.59 7.59 10.08
N LYS A 189 -6.41 7.59 11.15
CA LYS A 189 -6.63 8.76 11.99
C LYS A 189 -5.36 9.20 12.73
N LEU A 190 -4.54 8.25 13.18
CA LEU A 190 -3.26 8.54 13.85
C LEU A 190 -2.19 9.09 12.89
N LEU A 191 -2.25 8.72 11.61
CA LEU A 191 -1.34 9.23 10.58
C LEU A 191 -1.57 10.70 10.22
N ASP A 192 -2.77 11.23 10.49
CA ASP A 192 -3.17 12.62 10.22
C ASP A 192 -2.81 13.13 8.82
N LEU A 193 -3.12 12.32 7.80
CA LEU A 193 -2.75 12.62 6.41
C LEU A 193 -3.34 13.95 5.90
N SER A 194 -4.45 14.40 6.48
CA SER A 194 -5.15 15.63 6.08
C SER A 194 -4.29 16.89 6.23
N HIS A 195 -3.38 16.93 7.22
CA HIS A 195 -2.50 18.06 7.49
C HIS A 195 -1.09 17.89 6.91
N SER A 196 -0.82 16.81 6.17
CA SER A 196 0.50 16.57 5.59
C SER A 196 0.81 17.56 4.47
N ASN A 197 2.00 18.18 4.49
CA ASN A 197 2.49 18.99 3.36
C ASN A 197 3.24 18.15 2.30
N TYR A 198 3.36 16.85 2.50
CA TYR A 198 4.02 15.93 1.58
C TYR A 198 3.05 15.34 0.57
N SER A 199 3.33 15.51 -0.72
CA SER A 199 2.40 15.18 -1.80
C SER A 199 2.09 13.69 -1.90
N VAL A 200 3.05 12.80 -1.62
CA VAL A 200 2.77 11.35 -1.53
C VAL A 200 1.76 11.02 -0.43
N ASN A 201 1.85 11.66 0.73
CA ASN A 201 0.88 11.47 1.81
C ASN A 201 -0.49 12.09 1.50
N GLN A 202 -0.52 13.21 0.75
CA GLN A 202 -1.77 13.76 0.23
C GLN A 202 -2.42 12.86 -0.82
N LEU A 203 -1.63 12.15 -1.66
CA LEU A 203 -2.16 11.10 -2.53
C LEU A 203 -2.77 9.94 -1.74
N ASN A 204 -2.16 9.55 -0.61
CA ASN A 204 -2.72 8.54 0.29
C ASN A 204 -4.02 9.04 0.94
N TYR A 205 -4.08 10.32 1.32
CA TYR A 205 -5.30 10.93 1.83
C TYR A 205 -6.43 10.94 0.78
N ALA A 206 -6.11 11.25 -0.48
CA ALA A 206 -7.07 11.15 -1.56
C ALA A 206 -7.63 9.73 -1.73
N VAL A 207 -6.80 8.69 -1.56
CA VAL A 207 -7.26 7.28 -1.56
C VAL A 207 -8.17 6.99 -0.37
N TYR A 208 -7.82 7.48 0.81
CA TYR A 208 -8.67 7.36 2.01
C TYR A 208 -10.06 7.97 1.80
N LEU A 209 -10.11 9.19 1.26
CA LEU A 209 -11.36 9.88 0.93
C LEU A 209 -12.16 9.18 -0.15
N LEU A 210 -11.50 8.63 -1.16
CA LEU A 210 -12.14 7.82 -2.20
C LEU A 210 -12.86 6.61 -1.59
N CYS A 211 -12.20 5.87 -0.71
CA CYS A 211 -12.81 4.73 0.00
C CYS A 211 -14.00 5.13 0.88
N LEU A 212 -13.95 6.33 1.47
CA LEU A 212 -15.06 6.91 2.24
C LEU A 212 -16.12 7.60 1.39
N LYS A 213 -16.00 7.55 0.05
CA LYS A 213 -16.94 8.14 -0.92
C LYS A 213 -16.98 9.68 -0.91
N TYR A 214 -15.97 10.34 -0.36
CA TYR A 214 -15.75 11.79 -0.45
C TYR A 214 -15.08 12.16 -1.78
N HIS A 215 -15.80 11.91 -2.88
CA HIS A 215 -15.21 11.94 -4.22
C HIS A 215 -14.78 13.35 -4.69
N PHE A 216 -15.49 14.42 -4.29
CA PHE A 216 -15.13 15.79 -4.66
C PHE A 216 -13.88 16.27 -3.94
N ASP A 217 -13.77 16.00 -2.64
CA ASP A 217 -12.57 16.33 -1.85
C ASP A 217 -11.35 15.56 -2.38
N CYS A 218 -11.54 14.29 -2.76
CA CYS A 218 -10.53 13.50 -3.45
C CYS A 218 -10.08 14.16 -4.77
N LEU A 219 -11.02 14.60 -5.62
CA LEU A 219 -10.72 15.26 -6.89
C LEU A 219 -9.95 16.57 -6.71
N GLU A 220 -10.31 17.37 -5.70
CA GLU A 220 -9.63 18.63 -5.39
C GLU A 220 -8.15 18.38 -5.06
N ILE A 221 -7.87 17.42 -4.19
CA ILE A 221 -6.50 17.03 -3.82
C ILE A 221 -5.74 16.53 -5.04
N LEU A 222 -6.32 15.62 -5.83
CA LEU A 222 -5.66 15.07 -7.02
C LEU A 222 -5.35 16.16 -8.05
N SER A 223 -6.26 17.13 -8.25
CA SER A 223 -6.06 18.24 -9.19
C SER A 223 -4.94 19.18 -8.73
N LYS A 224 -4.84 19.47 -7.42
CA LYS A 224 -3.76 20.26 -6.84
C LYS A 224 -2.40 19.60 -7.05
N ILE A 225 -2.30 18.29 -6.77
CA ILE A 225 -1.06 17.52 -6.93
C ILE A 225 -0.70 17.34 -8.42
N GLU A 226 -1.69 17.15 -9.30
CA GLU A 226 -1.47 17.13 -10.76
C GLU A 226 -0.76 18.41 -11.23
N HIS A 227 -1.24 19.57 -10.77
CA HIS A 227 -0.64 20.87 -11.10
C HIS A 227 0.79 21.00 -10.57
N GLU A 228 1.00 20.62 -9.30
CA GLU A 228 2.33 20.64 -8.68
C GLU A 228 3.33 19.77 -9.45
N TYR A 229 3.00 18.51 -9.73
CA TYR A 229 3.90 17.62 -10.45
C TYR A 229 4.12 18.00 -11.91
N SER A 230 3.11 18.57 -12.56
CA SER A 230 3.28 19.13 -13.90
C SER A 230 4.30 20.26 -13.90
N SER A 231 4.22 21.20 -12.93
CA SER A 231 5.16 22.32 -12.84
C SER A 231 6.61 21.87 -12.56
N LYS A 232 6.78 20.77 -11.82
CA LYS A 232 8.09 20.20 -11.47
C LYS A 232 8.62 19.22 -12.52
N HIS A 233 7.85 18.88 -13.55
CA HIS A 233 8.18 17.80 -14.49
C HIS A 233 8.39 16.43 -13.80
N ASN A 234 7.65 16.16 -12.71
CA ASN A 234 7.68 14.87 -12.03
C ASN A 234 6.72 13.88 -12.73
N TYR A 235 7.19 13.26 -13.80
CA TYR A 235 6.37 12.35 -14.62
C TYR A 235 5.89 11.11 -13.84
N ASN A 236 6.72 10.53 -12.97
CA ASN A 236 6.31 9.40 -12.13
C ASN A 236 5.26 9.79 -11.08
N GLY A 237 5.38 10.99 -10.51
CA GLY A 237 4.35 11.58 -9.65
C GLY A 237 3.02 11.76 -10.39
N LEU A 238 3.06 12.27 -11.63
CA LEU A 238 1.87 12.38 -12.48
C LEU A 238 1.22 11.03 -12.78
N LEU A 239 2.01 9.99 -13.10
CA LEU A 239 1.47 8.64 -13.26
C LEU A 239 0.77 8.16 -11.99
N ASN A 240 1.34 8.42 -10.81
CA ASN A 240 0.69 8.10 -9.55
C ASN A 240 -0.65 8.83 -9.38
N VAL A 241 -0.75 10.10 -9.79
CA VAL A 241 -2.03 10.85 -9.81
C VAL A 241 -3.03 10.16 -10.75
N TYR A 242 -2.64 9.85 -12.00
CA TYR A 242 -3.54 9.23 -12.99
C TYR A 242 -4.06 7.87 -12.55
N ILE A 243 -3.23 7.05 -11.88
CA ILE A 243 -3.68 5.79 -11.27
C ILE A 243 -4.90 6.00 -10.36
N ARG A 244 -4.93 7.08 -9.57
CA ARG A 244 -6.04 7.40 -8.64
C ARG A 244 -7.18 8.09 -9.36
N ILE A 245 -6.89 8.98 -10.31
CA ILE A 245 -7.93 9.61 -11.14
C ILE A 245 -8.74 8.55 -11.88
N PHE A 246 -8.10 7.56 -12.50
CA PHE A 246 -8.81 6.49 -13.19
C PHE A 246 -9.68 5.65 -12.27
N TRP A 247 -9.30 5.50 -11.00
CA TRP A 247 -10.19 4.88 -10.02
C TRP A 247 -11.36 5.79 -9.64
N LEU A 248 -11.12 7.09 -9.48
CA LEU A 248 -12.13 8.07 -9.06
C LEU A 248 -13.21 8.31 -10.13
N ILE A 249 -12.83 8.47 -11.40
CA ILE A 249 -13.76 8.88 -12.47
C ILE A 249 -14.91 7.89 -12.68
N GLY A 250 -14.70 6.59 -12.45
CA GLY A 250 -15.76 5.59 -12.50
C GLY A 250 -16.85 5.80 -11.45
N ASN A 251 -16.57 6.59 -10.40
CA ASN A 251 -17.51 6.88 -9.31
C ASN A 251 -18.16 8.28 -9.39
N ILE A 252 -17.68 9.17 -10.27
CA ILE A 252 -18.21 10.54 -10.40
C ILE A 252 -18.82 10.78 -11.79
N GLN A 253 -18.01 10.66 -12.83
CA GLN A 253 -18.38 11.09 -14.18
C GLN A 253 -17.59 10.30 -15.22
N GLU A 254 -18.10 9.11 -15.54
CA GLU A 254 -17.45 8.14 -16.42
C GLU A 254 -17.05 8.74 -17.78
N LYS A 255 -17.89 9.61 -18.37
CA LYS A 255 -17.62 10.28 -19.65
C LYS A 255 -16.34 11.13 -19.67
N SER A 256 -15.83 11.54 -18.51
CA SER A 256 -14.58 12.30 -18.39
C SER A 256 -13.33 11.44 -18.61
N ILE A 257 -13.46 10.11 -18.71
CA ILE A 257 -12.33 9.19 -18.94
C ILE A 257 -11.50 9.55 -20.17
N VAL A 258 -12.15 9.92 -21.27
CA VAL A 258 -11.48 10.26 -22.54
C VAL A 258 -10.51 11.43 -22.34
N LYS A 259 -10.91 12.46 -21.61
CA LYS A 259 -10.07 13.62 -21.31
C LYS A 259 -8.82 13.24 -20.52
N TYR A 260 -8.96 12.37 -19.52
CA TYR A 260 -7.83 11.95 -18.69
C TYR A 260 -6.94 10.92 -19.39
N GLU A 261 -7.52 10.07 -20.24
CA GLU A 261 -6.77 9.20 -21.15
C GLU A 261 -5.89 10.03 -22.10
N GLU A 262 -6.44 11.06 -22.75
CA GLU A 262 -5.67 11.94 -23.65
C GLU A 262 -4.50 12.59 -22.93
N LYS A 263 -4.72 13.08 -21.71
CA LYS A 263 -3.66 13.65 -20.87
C LYS A 263 -2.58 12.62 -20.52
N PHE A 264 -2.98 11.42 -20.11
CA PHE A 264 -2.06 10.33 -19.80
C PHE A 264 -1.25 9.89 -21.04
N ASN A 265 -1.89 9.70 -22.18
CA ASN A 265 -1.21 9.33 -23.41
C ASN A 265 -0.21 10.41 -23.85
N ARG A 266 -0.60 11.69 -23.79
CA ARG A 266 0.31 12.81 -24.06
C ARG A 266 1.50 12.79 -23.11
N LEU A 267 1.28 12.60 -21.81
CA LEU A 267 2.36 12.49 -20.82
C LEU A 267 3.37 11.40 -21.22
N VAL A 268 2.90 10.23 -21.64
CA VAL A 268 3.76 9.09 -22.01
C VAL A 268 4.47 9.33 -23.35
N GLU A 269 3.81 9.98 -24.31
CA GLU A 269 4.36 10.25 -25.65
C GLU A 269 5.39 11.38 -25.65
N THR A 270 5.21 12.38 -24.79
CA THR A 270 6.03 13.61 -24.78
C THR A 270 6.97 13.71 -23.58
N CYS A 271 7.09 12.68 -22.74
CA CYS A 271 8.03 12.74 -21.62
C CYS A 271 9.48 12.72 -22.12
N GLU A 272 10.26 13.73 -21.72
CA GLU A 272 11.68 13.83 -22.08
C GLU A 272 12.61 13.19 -21.01
N GLY A 273 12.05 12.81 -19.86
CA GLY A 273 12.77 12.27 -18.70
C GLY A 273 12.51 10.78 -18.44
N PRO A 274 13.15 10.21 -17.39
CA PRO A 274 12.94 8.83 -17.00
C PRO A 274 11.49 8.61 -16.56
N ILE A 275 10.82 7.66 -17.19
CA ILE A 275 9.45 7.25 -16.85
C ILE A 275 9.44 5.78 -16.41
N ASN A 276 8.78 5.49 -15.30
CA ASN A 276 8.72 4.13 -14.77
C ASN A 276 7.71 3.29 -15.56
N SER A 277 8.19 2.26 -16.27
CA SER A 277 7.36 1.39 -17.11
C SER A 277 6.25 0.67 -16.34
N ASN A 278 6.51 0.23 -15.11
CA ASN A 278 5.51 -0.44 -14.28
C ASN A 278 4.36 0.53 -13.91
N LEU A 279 4.66 1.79 -13.59
CA LEU A 279 3.62 2.81 -13.36
C LEU A 279 2.80 3.08 -14.63
N VAL A 280 3.44 3.11 -15.81
CA VAL A 280 2.74 3.23 -17.09
C VAL A 280 1.81 2.04 -17.32
N MET A 281 2.28 0.81 -17.10
CA MET A 281 1.47 -0.39 -17.23
C MET A 281 0.30 -0.40 -16.25
N LYS A 282 0.51 0.07 -15.02
CA LYS A 282 -0.56 0.22 -14.02
C LYS A 282 -1.62 1.24 -14.44
N CYS A 283 -1.23 2.37 -15.03
CA CYS A 283 -2.17 3.33 -15.62
C CYS A 283 -2.97 2.69 -16.77
N MET A 284 -2.29 2.00 -17.70
CA MET A 284 -2.94 1.32 -18.83
C MET A 284 -3.92 0.24 -18.36
N PHE A 285 -3.53 -0.53 -17.35
CA PHE A 285 -4.39 -1.54 -16.76
C PHE A 285 -5.64 -0.91 -16.13
N ASN A 286 -5.47 0.14 -15.32
CA ASN A 286 -6.61 0.83 -14.71
C ASN A 286 -7.56 1.43 -15.76
N LEU A 287 -7.03 1.99 -16.86
CA LEU A 287 -7.84 2.43 -18.01
C LEU A 287 -8.59 1.27 -18.64
N ALA A 288 -7.93 0.13 -18.88
CA ALA A 288 -8.56 -1.07 -19.43
C ALA A 288 -9.74 -1.53 -18.57
N ILE A 289 -9.57 -1.52 -17.24
CA ILE A 289 -10.61 -1.86 -16.26
C ILE A 289 -11.78 -0.87 -16.32
N ARG A 290 -11.51 0.44 -16.39
CA ARG A 290 -12.61 1.42 -16.46
C ARG A 290 -13.43 1.26 -17.73
N TYR A 291 -12.78 1.09 -18.89
CA TYR A 291 -13.51 0.82 -20.13
C TYR A 291 -14.25 -0.52 -20.09
N PHE A 292 -13.67 -1.53 -19.44
CA PHE A 292 -14.31 -2.83 -19.25
C PHE A 292 -15.60 -2.71 -18.42
N GLU A 293 -15.53 -1.98 -17.31
CA GLU A 293 -16.69 -1.71 -16.44
C GLU A 293 -17.79 -0.93 -17.17
N GLY A 294 -17.40 0.04 -18.00
CA GLY A 294 -18.31 0.83 -18.84
C GLY A 294 -18.89 0.10 -20.05
N GLY A 295 -18.45 -1.13 -20.32
CA GLY A 295 -18.89 -1.94 -21.46
C GLY A 295 -18.25 -1.55 -22.80
N ASP A 296 -17.30 -0.62 -22.85
CA ASP A 296 -16.49 -0.35 -24.04
C ASP A 296 -15.37 -1.41 -24.16
N TYR A 297 -15.77 -2.61 -24.58
CA TYR A 297 -14.87 -3.73 -24.71
C TYR A 297 -13.85 -3.57 -25.84
N ILE A 298 -14.13 -2.75 -26.85
CA ILE A 298 -13.19 -2.46 -27.95
C ILE A 298 -11.99 -1.70 -27.40
N THR A 299 -12.23 -0.58 -26.70
CA THR A 299 -11.17 0.23 -26.10
C THR A 299 -10.47 -0.52 -24.95
N SER A 300 -11.25 -1.22 -24.12
CA SER A 300 -10.71 -2.05 -23.05
C SER A 300 -9.72 -3.11 -23.55
N LYS A 301 -10.10 -3.85 -24.62
CA LYS A 301 -9.24 -4.86 -25.27
C LYS A 301 -7.92 -4.28 -25.75
N LYS A 302 -7.94 -3.09 -26.37
CA LYS A 302 -6.72 -2.38 -26.82
C LYS A 302 -5.73 -2.18 -25.68
N TYR A 303 -6.21 -1.80 -24.49
CA TYR A 303 -5.33 -1.59 -23.33
C TYR A 303 -4.89 -2.89 -22.67
N PHE A 304 -5.78 -3.88 -22.51
CA PHE A 304 -5.37 -5.19 -21.97
C PHE A 304 -4.32 -5.88 -22.84
N LEU A 305 -4.39 -5.72 -24.16
CA LEU A 305 -3.37 -6.21 -25.08
C LEU A 305 -1.99 -5.61 -24.80
N LYS A 306 -1.92 -4.32 -24.45
CA LYS A 306 -0.66 -3.66 -24.08
C LYS A 306 -0.13 -4.20 -22.74
N THR A 307 -1.00 -4.42 -21.76
CA THR A 307 -0.60 -4.87 -20.42
C THR A 307 -0.28 -6.36 -20.33
N LEU A 308 -0.68 -7.17 -21.31
CA LEU A 308 -0.33 -8.59 -21.38
C LEU A 308 1.19 -8.86 -21.45
N HIS A 309 1.98 -7.88 -21.88
CA HIS A 309 3.43 -8.03 -21.98
C HIS A 309 4.15 -7.90 -20.63
N ASP A 310 3.46 -7.46 -19.58
CA ASP A 310 4.00 -7.33 -18.23
C ASP A 310 3.50 -8.47 -17.33
N GLU A 311 4.42 -9.20 -16.69
CA GLU A 311 4.09 -10.36 -15.85
C GLU A 311 3.20 -9.99 -14.66
N ASN A 312 3.31 -8.77 -14.12
CA ASN A 312 2.50 -8.32 -12.98
C ASN A 312 1.02 -8.14 -13.34
N PHE A 313 0.72 -7.91 -14.63
CA PHE A 313 -0.64 -7.64 -15.13
C PHE A 313 -1.16 -8.72 -16.07
N TYR A 314 -0.32 -9.68 -16.47
CA TYR A 314 -0.65 -10.73 -17.43
C TYR A 314 -1.92 -11.49 -17.04
N VAL A 315 -1.96 -12.05 -15.82
CA VAL A 315 -3.04 -12.95 -15.39
C VAL A 315 -4.40 -12.26 -15.42
N GLN A 316 -4.47 -11.06 -14.84
CA GLN A 316 -5.70 -10.27 -14.77
C GLN A 316 -6.14 -9.80 -16.15
N SER A 317 -5.21 -9.31 -16.98
CA SER A 317 -5.49 -8.89 -18.36
C SER A 317 -5.99 -10.07 -19.21
N ALA A 318 -5.38 -11.24 -19.06
CA ALA A 318 -5.72 -12.46 -19.79
C ALA A 318 -7.13 -12.97 -19.44
N ILE A 319 -7.49 -12.92 -18.15
CA ILE A 319 -8.85 -13.24 -17.67
C ILE A 319 -9.89 -12.31 -18.32
N CYS A 320 -9.66 -10.99 -18.30
CA CYS A 320 -10.58 -10.03 -18.92
C CYS A 320 -10.67 -10.19 -20.43
N LEU A 321 -9.55 -10.41 -21.13
CA LEU A 321 -9.55 -10.66 -22.57
C LEU A 321 -10.33 -11.92 -22.93
N LYS A 322 -10.18 -13.01 -22.16
CA LYS A 322 -10.98 -14.22 -22.37
C LYS A 322 -12.46 -13.96 -22.14
N TYR A 323 -12.82 -13.22 -21.11
CA TYR A 323 -14.20 -12.78 -20.91
C TYR A 323 -14.74 -12.04 -22.15
N ILE A 324 -13.99 -11.06 -22.68
CA ILE A 324 -14.40 -10.26 -23.85
C ILE A 324 -14.64 -11.16 -25.06
N ILE A 325 -13.70 -12.06 -25.37
CA ILE A 325 -13.80 -12.99 -26.51
C ILE A 325 -15.10 -13.80 -26.43
N PHE A 326 -15.44 -14.32 -25.25
CA PHE A 326 -16.63 -15.16 -25.08
C PHE A 326 -17.96 -14.40 -25.06
N ASN A 327 -17.99 -13.16 -24.58
CA ASN A 327 -19.25 -12.40 -24.51
C ASN A 327 -19.53 -11.58 -25.77
N GLU A 328 -18.50 -11.02 -26.41
CA GLU A 328 -18.64 -10.30 -27.67
C GLU A 328 -18.64 -11.22 -28.90
N ASN A 329 -18.49 -12.54 -28.70
CA ASN A 329 -18.29 -13.52 -29.76
C ASN A 329 -17.14 -13.15 -30.71
N ASP A 330 -16.10 -12.49 -30.19
CA ASP A 330 -14.94 -12.03 -30.95
C ASP A 330 -13.91 -13.16 -31.12
N PHE A 331 -14.35 -14.25 -31.75
CA PHE A 331 -13.51 -15.41 -32.05
C PHE A 331 -12.49 -15.14 -33.16
N SER A 332 -12.51 -13.95 -33.77
CA SER A 332 -11.49 -13.51 -34.74
C SER A 332 -10.12 -13.31 -34.08
N PHE A 333 -10.10 -13.16 -32.76
CA PHE A 333 -8.91 -12.95 -31.96
C PHE A 333 -8.46 -14.26 -31.28
N ASP A 334 -7.50 -14.95 -31.88
CA ASP A 334 -6.91 -16.21 -31.37
C ASP A 334 -5.92 -15.96 -30.21
N PHE A 335 -6.44 -15.50 -29.06
CA PHE A 335 -5.64 -15.40 -27.85
C PHE A 335 -5.69 -16.70 -27.05
N LYS A 336 -4.51 -17.28 -26.79
CA LYS A 336 -4.34 -18.47 -25.96
C LYS A 336 -3.75 -18.09 -24.61
N LEU A 337 -4.36 -18.62 -23.56
CA LEU A 337 -3.83 -18.53 -22.21
C LEU A 337 -2.53 -19.35 -22.15
N LYS A 338 -1.53 -18.80 -21.44
CA LYS A 338 -0.31 -19.54 -21.11
C LYS A 338 -0.66 -20.70 -20.16
N PRO A 339 0.13 -21.77 -20.18
CA PRO A 339 0.15 -22.74 -19.09
C PRO A 339 0.35 -22.04 -17.73
N LEU A 340 -0.25 -22.59 -16.67
CA LEU A 340 -0.19 -22.00 -15.32
C LEU A 340 1.24 -21.95 -14.77
N ASP A 341 2.07 -22.92 -15.13
CA ASP A 341 3.49 -23.02 -14.78
C ASP A 341 4.37 -21.96 -15.48
N GLU A 342 3.88 -21.35 -16.56
CA GLU A 342 4.53 -20.22 -17.22
C GLU A 342 4.10 -18.85 -16.67
N CYS A 343 3.18 -18.81 -15.70
CA CYS A 343 2.73 -17.58 -15.06
C CYS A 343 3.63 -17.23 -13.87
N ALA A 344 4.61 -16.34 -14.08
CA ALA A 344 5.59 -15.95 -13.06
C ALA A 344 4.96 -15.32 -11.81
N VAL A 345 3.93 -14.49 -11.98
CA VAL A 345 3.22 -13.81 -10.89
C VAL A 345 1.76 -14.25 -10.90
N ILE A 346 1.40 -15.15 -9.97
CA ILE A 346 0.02 -15.61 -9.80
C ILE A 346 -0.26 -16.03 -8.36
N THR A 347 -1.30 -15.47 -7.77
CA THR A 347 -1.79 -15.87 -6.44
C THR A 347 -2.62 -17.15 -6.52
N ASP A 348 -2.71 -17.92 -5.43
CA ASP A 348 -3.54 -19.15 -5.40
C ASP A 348 -4.99 -18.89 -5.76
N ARG A 349 -5.47 -17.70 -5.43
CA ARG A 349 -6.77 -17.21 -5.83
C ARG A 349 -6.88 -16.97 -7.33
N GLU A 350 -5.92 -16.27 -7.91
CA GLU A 350 -5.88 -16.01 -9.35
C GLU A 350 -5.85 -17.30 -10.16
N LYS A 351 -5.18 -18.35 -9.66
CA LYS A 351 -5.19 -19.68 -10.28
C LYS A 351 -6.62 -20.19 -10.47
N VAL A 352 -7.51 -20.02 -9.48
CA VAL A 352 -8.91 -20.46 -9.58
C VAL A 352 -9.64 -19.77 -10.74
N PHE A 353 -9.52 -18.44 -10.82
CA PHE A 353 -10.18 -17.66 -11.87
C PHE A 353 -9.57 -17.91 -13.25
N TYR A 354 -8.24 -18.06 -13.34
CA TYR A 354 -7.53 -18.37 -14.57
C TYR A 354 -7.88 -19.77 -15.09
N SER A 355 -7.91 -20.77 -14.20
CA SER A 355 -8.34 -22.13 -14.50
C SER A 355 -9.79 -22.20 -14.99
N TYR A 356 -10.69 -21.37 -14.47
CA TYR A 356 -12.05 -21.27 -14.99
C TYR A 356 -12.08 -20.87 -16.47
N TYR A 357 -11.33 -19.84 -16.88
CA TYR A 357 -11.30 -19.40 -18.29
C TYR A 357 -10.53 -20.36 -19.20
N ASN A 358 -9.55 -21.10 -18.67
CA ASN A 358 -8.95 -22.23 -19.36
C ASN A 358 -9.97 -23.34 -19.62
N LEU A 359 -10.74 -23.73 -18.60
CA LEU A 359 -11.82 -24.72 -18.73
C LEU A 359 -12.89 -24.27 -19.72
N LYS A 360 -13.33 -23.00 -19.65
CA LYS A 360 -14.30 -22.43 -20.59
C LYS A 360 -13.79 -22.42 -22.04
N SER A 361 -12.47 -22.34 -22.24
CA SER A 361 -11.85 -22.41 -23.57
C SER A 361 -11.77 -23.83 -24.13
N SER A 362 -11.80 -24.87 -23.29
CA SER A 362 -11.68 -26.27 -23.70
C SER A 362 -13.00 -27.06 -23.63
N VAL A 363 -13.98 -26.59 -22.85
CA VAL A 363 -15.21 -27.32 -22.53
C VAL A 363 -16.46 -26.48 -22.84
N VAL A 364 -17.38 -27.06 -23.63
CA VAL A 364 -18.66 -26.44 -24.03
C VAL A 364 -19.79 -26.74 -23.03
N ASN A 365 -19.57 -27.62 -22.05
CA ASN A 365 -20.61 -28.05 -21.11
C ASN A 365 -20.88 -27.01 -20.00
N ILE A 366 -22.00 -26.30 -20.13
CA ILE A 366 -22.49 -25.32 -19.15
C ILE A 366 -22.57 -25.91 -17.73
N LYS A 367 -22.95 -27.18 -17.56
CA LYS A 367 -23.08 -27.81 -16.23
C LYS A 367 -21.73 -27.92 -15.52
N GLU A 368 -20.67 -28.19 -16.27
CA GLU A 368 -19.32 -28.29 -15.74
C GLU A 368 -18.79 -26.92 -15.29
N LEU A 369 -19.03 -25.88 -16.09
CA LEU A 369 -18.71 -24.49 -15.74
C LEU A 369 -19.43 -24.04 -14.46
N VAL A 370 -20.73 -24.34 -14.35
CA VAL A 370 -21.51 -24.02 -13.14
C VAL A 370 -21.00 -24.78 -11.91
N ASN A 371 -20.61 -26.04 -12.06
CA ASN A 371 -20.04 -26.83 -10.97
C ASN A 371 -18.67 -26.29 -10.53
N TYR A 372 -17.84 -25.86 -11.48
CA TYR A 372 -16.56 -25.25 -11.17
C TYR A 372 -16.74 -23.94 -10.40
N ILE A 373 -17.69 -23.09 -10.83
CA ILE A 373 -18.02 -21.85 -10.13
C ILE A 373 -18.44 -22.13 -8.68
N ASP A 374 -19.38 -23.05 -8.48
CA ASP A 374 -19.91 -23.40 -7.15
C ASP A 374 -18.85 -24.00 -6.22
N SER A 375 -17.95 -24.82 -6.77
CA SER A 375 -16.98 -25.60 -5.97
C SER A 375 -15.66 -24.87 -5.71
N PHE A 376 -15.22 -24.01 -6.62
CA PHE A 376 -13.89 -23.38 -6.56
C PHE A 376 -13.96 -21.86 -6.55
N VAL A 377 -14.68 -21.26 -7.50
CA VAL A 377 -14.77 -19.79 -7.58
C VAL A 377 -15.48 -19.22 -6.37
N PHE A 378 -16.65 -19.76 -6.01
CA PHE A 378 -17.47 -19.26 -4.92
C PHE A 378 -16.76 -19.26 -3.56
N PRO A 379 -16.03 -20.32 -3.17
CA PRO A 379 -15.17 -20.29 -1.99
C PRO A 379 -14.00 -19.31 -2.08
N ALA A 380 -13.41 -19.11 -3.26
CA ALA A 380 -12.30 -18.18 -3.47
C ALA A 380 -12.71 -16.70 -3.51
N LEU A 381 -14.01 -16.41 -3.69
CA LEU A 381 -14.56 -15.06 -3.59
C LEU A 381 -14.50 -14.55 -2.15
N GLY A 382 -13.80 -13.44 -1.97
CA GLY A 382 -13.66 -12.72 -0.71
C GLY A 382 -14.43 -11.41 -0.76
N SER A 383 -14.80 -10.87 0.41
CA SER A 383 -15.63 -9.67 0.57
C SER A 383 -15.08 -8.38 -0.08
N HIS A 384 -13.86 -8.38 -0.62
CA HIS A 384 -13.17 -7.17 -1.11
C HIS A 384 -12.76 -7.26 -2.59
N ASP A 385 -13.41 -8.14 -3.34
CA ASP A 385 -13.01 -8.52 -4.70
C ASP A 385 -13.59 -7.64 -5.79
N SER A 386 -13.36 -6.33 -5.74
CA SER A 386 -13.93 -5.41 -6.74
C SER A 386 -13.60 -5.85 -8.18
N PHE A 387 -12.34 -6.23 -8.46
CA PHE A 387 -11.94 -6.71 -9.79
C PHE A 387 -12.67 -7.99 -10.22
N TYR A 388 -12.60 -9.07 -9.42
CA TYR A 388 -13.21 -10.35 -9.80
C TYR A 388 -14.73 -10.29 -9.76
N TYR A 389 -15.30 -9.45 -8.89
CA TYR A 389 -16.73 -9.14 -8.86
C TYR A 389 -17.20 -8.67 -10.24
N ILE A 390 -16.53 -7.68 -10.82
CA ILE A 390 -16.94 -7.09 -12.10
C ILE A 390 -16.91 -8.14 -13.22
N VAL A 391 -15.83 -8.92 -13.29
CA VAL A 391 -15.68 -9.94 -14.34
C VAL A 391 -16.68 -11.09 -14.15
N PHE A 392 -16.81 -11.61 -12.93
CA PHE A 392 -17.60 -12.81 -12.68
C PHE A 392 -19.09 -12.55 -12.52
N ILE A 393 -19.52 -11.36 -12.09
CA ILE A 393 -20.96 -11.07 -12.02
C ILE A 393 -21.58 -11.08 -13.43
N ASN A 394 -20.88 -10.52 -14.40
CA ASN A 394 -21.35 -10.53 -15.78
C ASN A 394 -21.26 -11.93 -16.40
N GLU A 395 -20.22 -12.70 -16.05
CA GLU A 395 -20.11 -14.11 -16.44
C GLU A 395 -21.27 -14.96 -15.90
N ILE A 396 -21.64 -14.76 -14.62
CA ILE A 396 -22.75 -15.48 -13.99
C ILE A 396 -24.08 -15.09 -14.63
N LYS A 397 -24.29 -13.81 -14.94
CA LYS A 397 -25.48 -13.35 -15.68
C LYS A 397 -25.55 -14.02 -17.06
N SER A 398 -24.46 -14.03 -17.82
CA SER A 398 -24.35 -14.70 -19.13
C SER A 398 -24.66 -16.21 -19.03
N LEU A 399 -24.13 -16.90 -18.02
CA LEU A 399 -24.47 -18.30 -17.78
C LEU A 399 -25.94 -18.51 -17.37
N MET A 400 -26.51 -17.62 -16.57
CA MET A 400 -27.92 -17.71 -16.15
C MET A 400 -28.91 -17.61 -17.32
N GLU A 401 -28.55 -16.85 -18.37
CA GLU A 401 -29.32 -16.76 -19.61
C GLU A 401 -29.20 -18.03 -20.45
N LYS A 402 -28.01 -18.65 -20.47
CA LYS A 402 -27.72 -19.87 -21.23
C LYS A 402 -28.21 -21.16 -20.55
N VAL A 403 -28.38 -21.16 -19.23
CA VAL A 403 -28.92 -22.31 -18.49
C VAL A 403 -30.42 -22.43 -18.76
N GLU A 404 -30.83 -23.55 -19.37
CA GLU A 404 -32.23 -23.88 -19.61
C GLU A 404 -33.09 -23.69 -18.34
N LYS A 405 -34.28 -23.09 -18.50
CA LYS A 405 -35.19 -22.77 -17.39
C LYS A 405 -35.52 -23.99 -16.50
N ASN A 406 -35.44 -25.20 -17.06
CA ASN A 406 -35.77 -26.45 -16.37
C ASN A 406 -34.61 -27.01 -15.52
N ASN A 407 -33.38 -26.52 -15.69
CA ASN A 407 -32.23 -26.97 -14.91
C ASN A 407 -32.14 -26.23 -13.56
N LYS A 408 -33.08 -26.54 -12.65
CA LYS A 408 -33.23 -25.90 -11.33
C LYS A 408 -31.96 -25.97 -10.47
N SER A 409 -31.18 -27.04 -10.60
CA SER A 409 -29.94 -27.22 -9.82
C SER A 409 -28.88 -26.18 -10.20
N CYS A 410 -28.57 -26.05 -11.49
CA CYS A 410 -27.60 -25.06 -11.97
C CYS A 410 -28.04 -23.62 -11.64
N ARG A 411 -29.33 -23.31 -11.81
CA ARG A 411 -29.86 -21.97 -11.47
C ARG A 411 -29.71 -21.66 -9.97
N ARG A 412 -29.97 -22.61 -9.08
CA ARG A 412 -29.79 -22.42 -7.63
C ARG A 412 -28.33 -22.14 -7.26
N LYS A 413 -27.38 -22.86 -7.88
CA LYS A 413 -25.94 -22.63 -7.69
C LYS A 413 -25.55 -21.21 -8.09
N LEU A 414 -25.91 -20.78 -9.30
CA LEU A 414 -25.59 -19.44 -9.79
C LEU A 414 -26.25 -18.33 -8.94
N MET A 415 -27.50 -18.51 -8.52
CA MET A 415 -28.20 -17.56 -7.64
C MET A 415 -27.48 -17.39 -6.30
N ARG A 416 -27.00 -18.47 -5.68
CA ARG A 416 -26.23 -18.38 -4.43
C ARG A 416 -24.97 -17.52 -4.57
N VAL A 417 -24.31 -17.59 -5.72
CA VAL A 417 -23.12 -16.75 -6.00
C VAL A 417 -23.52 -15.29 -6.16
N LEU A 418 -24.60 -15.00 -6.89
CA LEU A 418 -25.14 -13.64 -7.00
C LEU A 418 -25.58 -13.05 -5.67
N ASP A 419 -26.22 -13.85 -4.80
CA ASP A 419 -26.65 -13.39 -3.49
C ASP A 419 -25.46 -13.06 -2.58
N LYS A 420 -24.38 -13.84 -2.65
CA LYS A 420 -23.11 -13.49 -1.97
C LYS A 420 -22.56 -12.16 -2.49
N PHE A 421 -22.59 -11.96 -3.81
CA PHE A 421 -22.15 -10.72 -4.43
C PHE A 421 -23.01 -9.50 -4.07
N ARG A 422 -24.32 -9.66 -3.88
CA ARG A 422 -25.20 -8.56 -3.43
C ARG A 422 -25.00 -8.15 -1.97
N ASN A 423 -24.48 -9.06 -1.16
CA ASN A 423 -24.22 -8.86 0.27
C ASN A 423 -22.77 -8.41 0.54
N MET A 424 -21.97 -8.23 -0.52
CA MET A 424 -20.63 -7.66 -0.51
C MET A 424 -20.71 -6.22 -1.03
#